data_AF-A0A525VH85-F1
#
_entry.id   AF-A0A525VH85-F1
#
_cell.length_a   1.000
_cell.length_b   1.000
_cell.length_c   1.000
_cell.angle_alpha   90.00
_cell.angle_beta   90.00
_cell.angle_gamma   90.00
#
_symmetry.space_group_name_H-M   'P 1'
#
loop_
_entity.id
_entity.type
_entity.pdbx_description
1 polymer ?
#
loop_
_entity_poly.entity_id
_entity_poly.type
_entity_poly.pdbx_seq_one_letter_code
_entity_poly.pdbx_strand_id
1 'polypeptide(L)'
;MPTISVFYGIVIKMFFNDHVPPHFHAEYAEFTATVDIRNLQVLEGKLPRRALDLVQDWAELHREELINDWNLCRAKESPKPIAPLL
;
A
#
# COMPACT_ATOMS: atom_id res chain seq x y z
N MET A 1 -7.49 -8.07 6.86
CA MET A 1 -6.87 -6.98 6.08
C MET A 1 -6.08 -6.11 7.05
N PRO A 2 -4.84 -6.47 7.38
CA PRO A 2 -4.01 -5.65 8.26
C PRO A 2 -3.74 -4.28 7.64
N THR A 3 -3.97 -3.24 8.43
CA THR A 3 -3.48 -1.89 8.15
C THR A 3 -2.00 -1.85 8.52
N ILE A 4 -1.16 -1.45 7.56
CA ILE A 4 0.30 -1.40 7.73
C ILE A 4 0.81 0.01 7.96
N SER A 5 0.08 1.05 7.52
CA SER A 5 0.41 2.45 7.80
C SER A 5 -0.81 3.36 7.67
N VAL A 6 -0.78 4.51 8.35
CA VAL A 6 -1.81 5.55 8.29
C VAL A 6 -1.16 6.93 8.35
N PHE A 7 -1.45 7.79 7.38
CA PHE A 7 -0.91 9.16 7.32
C PHE A 7 -1.83 10.09 6.53
N TYR A 8 -1.97 11.36 6.92
CA TYR A 8 -2.78 12.36 6.20
C TYR A 8 -4.23 11.93 5.86
N GLY A 9 -4.82 11.02 6.67
CA GLY A 9 -6.15 10.43 6.42
C GLY A 9 -6.17 9.29 5.39
N ILE A 10 -5.00 8.91 4.87
CA ILE A 10 -4.77 7.78 3.98
C ILE A 10 -4.50 6.54 4.83
N VAL A 11 -5.16 5.44 4.51
CA VAL A 11 -4.97 4.14 5.18
C VAL A 11 -4.35 3.17 4.17
N ILE A 12 -3.21 2.59 4.52
CA ILE A 12 -2.53 1.58 3.70
C ILE A 12 -2.77 0.19 4.27
N LYS A 13 -3.19 -0.73 3.42
CA LYS A 13 -3.51 -2.12 3.77
C LYS A 13 -2.84 -3.11 2.81
N MET A 14 -2.62 -4.32 3.29
CA MET A 14 -2.15 -5.44 2.48
C MET A 14 -2.94 -6.71 2.83
N PHE A 15 -3.29 -7.54 1.84
CA PHE A 15 -4.12 -8.72 2.07
C PHE A 15 -3.35 -10.02 1.86
N PHE A 16 -3.63 -11.01 2.71
CA PHE A 16 -2.99 -12.34 2.65
C PHE A 16 -3.30 -13.14 1.39
N ASN A 17 -4.39 -12.81 0.70
CA ASN A 17 -4.89 -13.57 -0.46
C ASN A 17 -4.81 -12.76 -1.77
N ASP A 18 -3.96 -11.75 -1.81
CA ASP A 18 -3.74 -10.96 -3.02
C ASP A 18 -2.97 -11.77 -4.09
N HIS A 19 -3.20 -11.39 -5.34
CA HIS A 19 -2.60 -12.02 -6.51
C HIS A 19 -1.48 -11.17 -7.09
N VAL A 20 -0.60 -11.80 -7.88
CA VAL A 20 0.42 -11.06 -8.62
C VAL A 20 -0.24 -10.05 -9.58
N PRO A 21 0.36 -8.87 -9.82
CA PRO A 21 1.66 -8.42 -9.30
C PRO A 21 1.64 -7.97 -7.83
N PRO A 22 2.81 -7.84 -7.15
CA PRO A 22 2.88 -7.31 -5.79
C PRO A 22 2.26 -5.92 -5.68
N HIS A 23 1.29 -5.76 -4.79
CA HIS A 23 0.54 -4.52 -4.63
C HIS A 23 0.12 -4.28 -3.18
N PHE A 24 -0.31 -3.06 -2.90
CA PHE A 24 -0.99 -2.68 -1.66
C PHE A 24 -2.26 -1.89 -1.99
N HIS A 25 -3.12 -1.73 -0.99
CA HIS A 25 -4.39 -1.00 -1.10
C HIS A 25 -4.31 0.29 -0.30
N ALA A 26 -4.73 1.39 -0.92
CA ALA A 26 -4.80 2.72 -0.33
C ALA A 26 -6.25 3.19 -0.29
N GLU A 27 -6.69 3.66 0.87
CA GLU A 27 -8.03 4.23 1.08
C GLU A 27 -7.90 5.68 1.55
N TYR A 28 -8.68 6.58 0.94
CA TYR A 28 -8.75 8.00 1.33
C TYR A 28 -10.16 8.54 1.10
N ALA A 29 -10.85 8.87 2.19
CA ALA A 29 -12.26 9.26 2.17
C ALA A 29 -13.12 8.19 1.42
N GLU A 30 -13.83 8.57 0.37
CA GLU A 30 -14.61 7.66 -0.49
C GLU A 30 -13.78 6.94 -1.57
N PHE A 31 -12.50 7.28 -1.70
CA PHE A 31 -11.63 6.78 -2.76
C PHE A 31 -10.82 5.58 -2.31
N THR A 32 -10.64 4.64 -3.23
CA THR A 32 -9.78 3.46 -3.05
C THR A 32 -8.92 3.25 -4.28
N ALA A 33 -7.70 2.77 -4.08
CA ALA A 33 -6.82 2.36 -5.16
C ALA A 33 -5.94 1.18 -4.75
N THR A 34 -5.64 0.34 -5.74
CA THR A 34 -4.63 -0.71 -5.63
C THR A 34 -3.39 -0.25 -6.39
N VAL A 35 -2.22 -0.31 -5.77
CA VAL A 35 -0.97 0.27 -6.31
C VAL A 35 0.09 -0.82 -6.40
N ASP A 36 0.71 -1.00 -7.57
CA ASP A 36 1.84 -1.92 -7.76
C ASP A 36 3.07 -1.41 -7.01
N ILE A 37 3.71 -2.26 -6.22
CA ILE A 37 4.85 -1.88 -5.37
C ILE A 37 6.12 -1.57 -6.19
N ARG A 38 6.27 -2.17 -7.37
CA ARG A 38 7.50 -2.11 -8.17
C ARG A 38 7.55 -0.83 -9.00
N ASN A 39 6.44 -0.43 -9.61
CA ASN A 39 6.38 0.73 -10.50
C ASN A 39 5.50 1.87 -9.97
N LEU A 40 4.85 1.69 -8.81
CA LEU A 40 4.00 2.67 -8.14
C LEU A 40 2.80 3.15 -8.98
N GLN A 41 2.41 2.36 -9.98
CA GLN A 41 1.23 2.63 -10.81
C GLN A 41 -0.04 2.10 -10.14
N VAL A 42 -1.12 2.84 -10.34
CA VAL A 42 -2.46 2.39 -9.96
C VAL A 42 -2.87 1.25 -10.89
N LEU A 43 -3.16 0.09 -10.31
CA LEU A 43 -3.69 -1.07 -11.02
C LEU A 43 -5.21 -1.00 -11.12
N GLU A 44 -5.87 -0.63 -10.03
CA GLU A 44 -7.33 -0.53 -9.92
C GLU A 44 -7.74 0.65 -9.05
N GLY A 45 -8.95 1.16 -9.28
CA GLY A 45 -9.49 2.29 -8.54
C GLY A 45 -8.85 3.63 -8.92
N LYS A 46 -8.93 4.59 -8.01
CA LYS A 46 -8.37 5.95 -8.19
C LYS A 46 -8.26 6.65 -6.85
N LEU A 47 -7.29 7.54 -6.74
CA LEU A 47 -7.20 8.52 -5.67
C LEU A 47 -7.21 9.95 -6.27
N PRO A 48 -7.65 10.96 -5.52
CA PRO A 48 -7.39 12.35 -5.87
C PRO A 48 -5.89 12.58 -6.05
N ARG A 49 -5.50 13.42 -7.02
CA ARG A 49 -4.10 13.58 -7.43
C ARG A 49 -3.13 13.76 -6.26
N ARG A 50 -3.44 14.67 -5.32
CA ARG A 50 -2.60 14.94 -4.15
C ARG A 50 -2.45 13.73 -3.22
N ALA A 51 -3.51 12.95 -3.03
CA ALA A 51 -3.45 11.74 -2.20
C ALA A 51 -2.63 10.65 -2.90
N LEU A 52 -2.75 10.51 -4.23
CA LEU A 52 -1.92 9.60 -5.01
C LEU A 52 -0.44 9.97 -4.93
N ASP A 53 -0.10 11.25 -5.08
CA ASP A 53 1.28 11.72 -4.99
C ASP A 53 1.89 11.36 -3.60
N LEU A 54 1.16 11.59 -2.50
CA LEU A 54 1.59 11.19 -1.14
C LEU A 54 1.76 9.67 -0.99
N VAL A 55 0.85 8.88 -1.55
CA VAL A 55 0.96 7.41 -1.54
C VAL A 55 2.20 6.94 -2.30
N GLN A 56 2.50 7.56 -3.44
CA GLN A 56 3.67 7.21 -4.26
C GLN A 56 4.97 7.60 -3.55
N ASP A 57 5.04 8.81 -2.98
CA ASP A 57 6.21 9.26 -2.20
C ASP A 57 6.49 8.32 -1.01
N TRP A 58 5.43 7.96 -0.27
CA TRP A 58 5.53 6.99 0.83
C TRP A 58 5.97 5.61 0.33
N ALA A 59 5.38 5.10 -0.75
CA ALA A 59 5.70 3.78 -1.27
C ALA A 59 7.12 3.70 -1.87
N GLU A 60 7.64 4.80 -2.43
CA GLU A 60 9.03 4.90 -2.87
C GLU A 60 9.99 4.77 -1.69
N LEU A 61 9.73 5.49 -0.59
CA LEU A 61 10.56 5.46 0.62
C LEU A 61 10.57 4.07 1.29
N HIS A 62 9.45 3.36 1.23
CA HIS A 62 9.23 2.10 1.95
C HIS A 62 9.16 0.86 1.03
N ARG A 63 9.69 0.95 -0.19
CA ARG A 63 9.56 -0.13 -1.20
C ARG A 63 10.06 -1.48 -0.70
N GLU A 64 11.19 -1.53 -0.01
CA GLU A 64 11.75 -2.79 0.51
C GLU A 64 10.87 -3.40 1.60
N GLU A 65 10.34 -2.58 2.50
CA GLU A 65 9.41 -3.01 3.55
C GLU A 65 8.11 -3.55 2.95
N LEU A 66 7.57 -2.87 1.93
CA LEU A 66 6.39 -3.31 1.19
C LEU A 66 6.59 -4.67 0.50
N ILE A 67 7.74 -4.90 -0.11
CA ILE A 67 8.07 -6.20 -0.72
C ILE A 67 8.19 -7.30 0.35
N ASN A 68 8.79 -7.00 1.49
CA ASN A 68 8.89 -7.94 2.60
C ASN A 68 7.51 -8.30 3.15
N ASP A 69 6.66 -7.31 3.38
CA ASP A 69 5.28 -7.52 3.84
C ASP A 69 4.45 -8.30 2.82
N TRP A 70 4.64 -8.05 1.53
CA TRP A 70 4.01 -8.84 0.47
C TRP A 70 4.37 -10.32 0.59
N ASN A 71 5.65 -10.62 0.82
CA ASN A 71 6.13 -11.99 0.99
C ASN A 71 5.59 -12.63 2.27
N LEU A 72 5.49 -11.89 3.38
CA LEU A 72 4.85 -12.35 4.61
C LEU A 72 3.38 -12.71 4.35
N CYS A 73 2.62 -11.80 3.72
CA CYS A 73 1.23 -12.03 3.37
C CYS A 73 1.05 -13.27 2.49
N ARG A 74 1.91 -13.47 1.49
CA ARG A 74 1.94 -14.67 0.62
C ARG A 74 2.22 -15.96 1.38
N ALA A 75 3.01 -15.89 2.45
CA ALA A 75 3.26 -17.00 3.38
C ALA A 75 2.15 -17.19 4.42
N LYS A 76 1.08 -16.39 4.39
CA LYS A 76 0.02 -16.31 5.41
C LYS A 76 0.53 -15.85 6.78
N GLU A 77 1.64 -15.12 6.79
CA GLU A 77 2.22 -14.47 7.97
C GLU A 77 1.82 -13.00 8.02
N SER A 78 1.62 -12.49 9.23
CA SER A 78 1.20 -11.09 9.42
C SER A 78 2.27 -10.13 8.89
N PRO A 79 1.89 -9.13 8.07
CA PRO A 79 2.79 -8.05 7.69
C PRO A 79 3.09 -7.18 8.90
N LYS A 80 4.14 -6.37 8.79
CA LYS A 80 4.61 -5.50 9.87
C LYS A 80 4.05 -4.08 9.71
N PRO A 81 3.97 -3.30 10.79
CA PRO A 81 3.73 -1.87 10.66
C PRO A 81 4.91 -1.20 9.93
N ILE A 82 4.60 -0.30 9.01
CA ILE A 82 5.56 0.54 8.27
C ILE A 82 5.36 1.98 8.74
N ALA A 83 6.46 2.72 8.93
CA ALA A 83 6.40 4.10 9.38
C ALA A 83 5.50 4.98 8.46
N PRO A 84 4.75 5.94 9.00
CA PRO A 84 3.96 6.86 8.20
C PRO A 84 4.83 7.89 7.49
N LEU A 85 4.31 8.46 6.39
CA LEU A 85 4.91 9.64 5.76
C LEU A 85 4.78 10.83 6.73
N LEU A 86 5.92 11.48 7.01
CA LEU A 86 6.00 12.65 7.90
C LEU A 86 5.58 13.96 7.24
#